data_AF-A0A528ACY7-F1
#
_entry.id   AF-A0A528ACY7-F1
#
_cell.length_a   1.000
_cell.length_b   1.000
_cell.length_c   1.000
_cell.angle_alpha   90.00
_cell.angle_beta   90.00
_cell.angle_gamma   90.00
#
_symmetry.space_group_name_H-M   'P 1'
#
loop_
_entity.id
_entity.type
_entity.pdbx_description
1 polymer ?
#
loop_
_entity_poly.entity_id
_entity_poly.type
_entity_poly.pdbx_seq_one_letter_code
_entity_poly.pdbx_strand_id
1 'polypeptide(L)'
;IDMATLGTGSTGTGFSFGKVGPGVTSEPHRHDEIEAFVVLSGAGKVRTDLGEIPVEAGDVVLFHPFEAHVLRNDGDEDLNFLDVYWRDGKAALDAAAKVVAPRRPIFVFSTPPTPNGDLHLGHLSGPYLGADVYTRFLRMKGVEAYHLTGSDDYQSYVATRADADESTPAKVARHYANEIRTTLALLDCEVHSFLPTLGDDAYAEFQAACFRSLLSSTAVDLRQSPALFDAVTGDYLYEPDVSGLCPDCGGSTSGNICEECGSPNLCHDLRAARSRHSAEAPVVGSVLRAELALERCYDNIDRHLKASGAPVRIMDLFARLRQRGDFSVPVTHPSEWGLPAEGLPGQVIWVWPEMAFGFLYNIQALARLLGRDWNAAMPSNDWQIVHFFGFDNSFYHALLYPAIYAEVFSHWTPRIRYHVNEFYLLDGQKFSTSRGHAVWGKEILGPKTVDIVRLHLGLTRPEGERTNFTLDALRRTEKEIFQRIWLNWLDELDQEIKQDFDGRVPDAGDWAPADRDFFTRIEIH
;
A
#
# COMPACT_ATOMS: atom_id res chain seq x y z
N ILE A 1 -18.68 35.67 -25.80
CA ILE A 1 -19.84 34.98 -26.42
C ILE A 1 -21.06 35.36 -25.61
N ASP A 2 -22.19 35.58 -26.27
CA ASP A 2 -23.47 35.80 -25.58
C ASP A 2 -24.26 34.49 -25.60
N MET A 3 -24.64 33.99 -24.43
CA MET A 3 -25.46 32.78 -24.26
C MET A 3 -26.79 33.14 -23.61
N ALA A 4 -27.88 32.54 -24.09
CA ALA A 4 -29.21 32.69 -23.52
C ALA A 4 -29.90 31.33 -23.34
N THR A 5 -30.07 30.89 -22.10
CA THR A 5 -30.74 29.62 -21.76
C THR A 5 -32.22 29.68 -22.14
N LEU A 6 -32.73 28.61 -22.75
CA LEU A 6 -34.12 28.45 -23.14
C LEU A 6 -34.81 27.48 -22.16
N GLY A 7 -35.80 27.96 -21.41
CA GLY A 7 -36.62 27.10 -20.57
C GLY A 7 -37.55 26.25 -21.43
N THR A 8 -37.35 24.94 -21.48
CA THR A 8 -38.12 24.03 -22.35
C THR A 8 -39.12 23.14 -21.62
N GLY A 9 -39.10 23.14 -20.27
CA GLY A 9 -39.97 22.27 -19.46
C GLY A 9 -39.66 20.78 -19.59
N SER A 10 -38.51 20.42 -20.18
CA SER A 10 -38.05 19.03 -20.29
C SER A 10 -37.11 18.70 -19.12
N THR A 11 -37.32 17.56 -18.47
CA THR A 11 -36.62 17.15 -17.23
C THR A 11 -35.28 16.43 -17.50
N GLY A 12 -34.59 16.76 -18.60
CA GLY A 12 -33.37 16.02 -18.97
C GLY A 12 -32.62 16.50 -20.21
N THR A 13 -33.13 17.50 -20.93
CA THR A 13 -32.42 18.13 -22.06
C THR A 13 -32.49 19.65 -21.92
N GLY A 14 -31.34 20.28 -21.81
CA GLY A 14 -31.17 21.72 -21.79
C GLY A 14 -30.95 22.27 -23.18
N PHE A 15 -31.30 23.55 -23.34
CA PHE A 15 -31.16 24.27 -24.60
C PHE A 15 -30.66 25.67 -24.32
N SER A 16 -29.74 26.17 -25.13
CA SER A 16 -29.26 27.54 -25.05
C SER A 16 -28.99 28.11 -26.44
N PHE A 17 -29.20 29.41 -26.61
CA PHE A 17 -28.83 30.11 -27.84
C PHE A 17 -27.48 30.81 -27.63
N GLY A 18 -26.54 30.57 -28.54
CA GLY A 18 -25.20 31.12 -28.48
C GLY A 18 -24.87 32.02 -29.66
N LYS A 19 -24.13 33.10 -29.39
CA LYS A 19 -23.60 34.03 -30.40
C LYS A 19 -22.13 34.32 -30.19
N VAL A 20 -21.33 34.05 -31.22
CA VAL A 20 -19.89 34.33 -31.27
C VAL A 20 -19.63 35.43 -32.29
N GLY A 21 -19.15 36.58 -31.84
CA GLY A 21 -18.82 37.70 -32.73
C GLY A 21 -17.62 37.41 -33.64
N PRO A 22 -17.44 38.16 -34.74
CA PRO A 22 -16.31 38.00 -35.66
C PRO A 22 -14.94 38.01 -34.97
N GLY A 23 -14.09 37.03 -35.29
CA GLY A 23 -12.76 36.88 -34.70
C GLY A 23 -12.72 36.47 -33.23
N VAL A 24 -13.89 36.21 -32.62
CA VAL A 24 -14.00 35.77 -31.21
C VAL A 24 -13.89 34.26 -31.14
N THR A 25 -13.28 33.79 -30.05
CA THR A 25 -13.18 32.37 -29.69
C THR A 25 -13.90 32.14 -28.37
N SER A 26 -14.63 31.04 -28.24
CA SER A 26 -15.27 30.63 -26.99
C SER A 26 -14.26 30.33 -25.91
N GLU A 27 -14.72 30.36 -24.66
CA GLU A 27 -13.96 29.71 -23.60
C GLU A 27 -13.92 28.19 -23.86
N PRO A 28 -12.86 27.49 -23.45
CA PRO A 28 -12.82 26.04 -23.51
C PRO A 28 -13.86 25.42 -22.58
N HIS A 29 -14.73 24.59 -23.15
CA HIS A 29 -15.75 23.87 -22.41
C HIS A 29 -15.37 22.40 -22.29
N ARG A 30 -15.67 21.82 -21.12
CA ARG A 30 -15.45 20.40 -20.80
C ARG A 30 -16.36 19.99 -19.63
N HIS A 31 -17.37 19.18 -19.89
CA HIS A 31 -18.39 18.75 -18.91
C HIS A 31 -18.81 17.30 -19.13
N ASP A 32 -19.57 16.73 -18.19
CA ASP A 32 -20.04 15.33 -18.22
C ASP A 32 -21.30 15.11 -19.08
N GLU A 33 -21.89 16.18 -19.60
CA GLU A 33 -23.04 16.16 -20.50
C GLU A 33 -22.62 15.88 -21.94
N ILE A 34 -23.52 15.25 -22.70
CA ILE A 34 -23.45 15.22 -24.16
C ILE A 34 -24.01 16.56 -24.64
N GLU A 35 -23.31 17.21 -25.56
CA GLU A 35 -23.68 18.53 -26.07
C GLU A 35 -23.65 18.54 -27.60
N ALA A 36 -24.58 19.25 -28.22
CA ALA A 36 -24.66 19.38 -29.66
C ALA A 36 -24.85 20.85 -30.05
N PHE A 37 -23.93 21.38 -30.85
CA PHE A 37 -24.08 22.68 -31.49
C PHE A 37 -24.73 22.51 -32.85
N VAL A 38 -25.86 23.19 -33.06
CA VAL A 38 -26.51 23.36 -34.35
C VAL A 38 -26.23 24.78 -34.83
N VAL A 39 -25.38 24.93 -35.85
CA VAL A 39 -25.01 26.25 -36.36
C VAL A 39 -26.16 26.82 -37.19
N LEU A 40 -26.67 27.98 -36.77
CA LEU A 40 -27.84 28.62 -37.37
C LEU A 40 -27.45 29.65 -38.43
N SER A 41 -26.34 30.36 -38.23
CA SER A 41 -25.80 31.33 -39.19
C SER A 41 -24.30 31.57 -38.94
N GLY A 42 -23.61 32.13 -39.94
CA GLY A 42 -22.18 32.40 -39.87
C GLY A 42 -21.33 31.16 -40.16
N ALA A 43 -20.01 31.30 -40.06
CA ALA A 43 -19.06 30.23 -40.28
C ALA A 43 -17.86 30.36 -39.34
N GLY A 44 -17.25 29.24 -39.01
CA GLY A 44 -16.17 29.18 -38.05
C GLY A 44 -15.48 27.84 -38.01
N LYS A 45 -14.84 27.57 -36.88
CA LYS A 45 -14.19 26.30 -36.60
C LYS A 45 -14.48 25.87 -35.18
N VAL A 46 -14.75 24.59 -35.02
CA VAL A 46 -14.76 23.93 -33.72
C VAL A 46 -13.44 23.19 -33.56
N ARG A 47 -12.73 23.45 -32.46
CA ARG A 47 -11.55 22.69 -32.08
C ARG A 47 -11.91 21.71 -30.99
N THR A 48 -11.66 20.42 -31.21
CA THR A 48 -11.83 19.35 -30.22
C THR A 48 -10.50 18.64 -29.92
N ASP A 49 -10.52 17.67 -29.01
CA ASP A 49 -9.39 16.75 -28.77
C ASP A 49 -9.00 15.95 -30.03
N LEU A 50 -9.91 15.85 -31.02
CA LEU A 50 -9.71 15.13 -32.28
C LEU A 50 -9.19 16.01 -33.43
N GLY A 51 -9.17 17.34 -33.25
CA GLY A 51 -8.67 18.30 -34.25
C GLY A 51 -9.60 19.49 -34.48
N GLU A 52 -9.32 20.28 -35.52
CA GLU A 52 -10.18 21.40 -35.93
C GLU A 52 -11.11 20.99 -37.07
N ILE A 53 -12.40 21.30 -36.90
CA ILE A 53 -13.47 21.01 -37.84
C ILE A 53 -14.08 22.35 -38.27
N PRO A 54 -14.09 22.70 -39.57
CA PRO A 54 -14.83 23.87 -40.04
C PRO A 54 -16.33 23.65 -39.88
N VAL A 55 -17.07 24.71 -39.54
CA VAL A 55 -18.51 24.69 -39.38
C VAL A 55 -19.17 25.87 -40.07
N GLU A 56 -20.33 25.64 -40.67
CA GLU A 56 -21.17 26.66 -41.29
C GLU A 56 -22.66 26.44 -40.99
N ALA A 57 -23.50 27.39 -41.39
CA ALA A 57 -24.94 27.33 -41.17
C ALA A 57 -25.55 26.01 -41.70
N GLY A 58 -26.22 25.27 -40.81
CA GLY A 58 -26.80 23.95 -41.09
C GLY A 58 -26.00 22.78 -40.53
N ASP A 59 -24.75 23.00 -40.10
CA ASP A 59 -23.93 21.95 -39.49
C ASP A 59 -24.36 21.63 -38.06
N VAL A 60 -24.16 20.36 -37.68
CA VAL A 60 -24.33 19.87 -36.32
C VAL A 60 -23.03 19.24 -35.85
N VAL A 61 -22.52 19.70 -34.71
CA VAL A 61 -21.33 19.13 -34.07
C VAL A 61 -21.73 18.55 -32.72
N LEU A 62 -21.47 17.27 -32.52
CA LEU A 62 -21.75 16.54 -31.28
C LEU A 62 -20.46 16.38 -30.48
N PHE A 63 -20.53 16.70 -29.19
CA PHE A 63 -19.45 16.55 -28.22
C PHE A 63 -19.81 15.44 -27.24
N HIS A 64 -18.87 14.53 -27.02
CA HIS A 64 -19.02 13.49 -26.01
C HIS A 64 -18.58 13.99 -24.62
N PRO A 65 -18.99 13.31 -23.53
CA PRO A 65 -18.62 13.72 -22.19
C PRO A 65 -17.10 13.84 -22.02
N PHE A 66 -16.67 14.93 -21.40
CA PHE A 66 -15.27 15.32 -21.17
C PHE A 66 -14.43 15.55 -22.43
N GLU A 67 -15.04 15.64 -23.62
CA GLU A 67 -14.37 16.11 -24.83
C GLU A 67 -14.20 17.63 -24.75
N ALA A 68 -12.96 18.09 -24.71
CA ALA A 68 -12.71 19.52 -24.69
C ALA A 68 -13.06 20.12 -26.05
N HIS A 69 -13.83 21.21 -26.06
CA HIS A 69 -14.20 21.86 -27.31
C HIS A 69 -14.23 23.39 -27.20
N VAL A 70 -13.95 24.04 -28.33
CA VAL A 70 -13.89 25.50 -28.48
C VAL A 70 -14.47 25.88 -29.83
N LEU A 71 -15.40 26.84 -29.86
CA LEU A 71 -15.95 27.40 -31.09
C LEU A 71 -15.31 28.76 -31.39
N ARG A 72 -14.74 28.91 -32.58
CA ARG A 72 -14.14 30.15 -33.07
C ARG A 72 -14.87 30.64 -34.30
N ASN A 73 -15.23 31.92 -34.33
CA ASN A 73 -15.76 32.57 -35.51
C ASN A 73 -14.60 33.14 -36.35
N ASP A 74 -14.39 32.56 -37.53
CA ASP A 74 -13.37 32.99 -38.51
C ASP A 74 -13.95 33.91 -39.59
N GLY A 75 -15.26 34.16 -39.57
CA GLY A 75 -15.98 35.02 -40.51
C GLY A 75 -16.05 36.48 -40.09
N ASP A 76 -16.77 37.27 -40.89
CA ASP A 76 -17.03 38.70 -40.73
C ASP A 76 -18.45 39.02 -40.23
N GLU A 77 -19.30 38.00 -40.07
CA GLU A 77 -20.65 38.08 -39.50
C GLU A 77 -20.76 37.31 -38.18
N ASP A 78 -21.81 37.57 -37.39
CA ASP A 78 -22.07 36.83 -36.15
C ASP A 78 -22.34 35.34 -36.44
N LEU A 79 -21.63 34.47 -35.73
CA LEU A 79 -21.88 33.03 -35.73
C LEU A 79 -22.90 32.72 -34.64
N ASN A 80 -24.11 32.37 -35.05
CA ASN A 80 -25.21 32.00 -34.16
C ASN A 80 -25.39 30.49 -34.15
N PHE A 81 -25.61 29.90 -32.98
CA PHE A 81 -25.83 28.46 -32.83
C PHE A 81 -26.87 28.18 -31.74
N LEU A 82 -27.57 27.05 -31.89
CA LEU A 82 -28.35 26.45 -30.83
C LEU A 82 -27.50 25.36 -30.19
N ASP A 83 -27.30 25.48 -28.89
CA ASP A 83 -26.71 24.46 -28.05
C ASP A 83 -27.81 23.59 -27.42
N VAL A 84 -27.65 22.28 -27.52
CA VAL A 84 -28.53 21.25 -26.96
C VAL A 84 -27.69 20.29 -26.13
N TYR A 85 -27.96 20.19 -24.84
CA TYR A 85 -27.19 19.34 -23.94
C TYR A 85 -28.08 18.42 -23.11
N TRP A 86 -27.61 17.21 -22.84
CA TRP A 86 -28.31 16.23 -22.00
C TRP A 86 -27.34 15.29 -21.31
N ARG A 87 -27.76 14.76 -20.16
CA ARG A 87 -26.94 13.83 -19.40
C ARG A 87 -27.24 12.38 -19.77
N ASP A 88 -26.20 11.64 -20.14
CA ASP A 88 -26.20 10.18 -20.21
C ASP A 88 -25.14 9.64 -19.24
N GLY A 89 -25.60 9.16 -18.08
CA GLY A 89 -24.70 8.69 -17.03
C GLY A 89 -23.81 7.52 -17.46
N LYS A 90 -24.28 6.66 -18.38
CA LYS A 90 -23.46 5.55 -18.87
C LYS A 90 -22.37 6.06 -19.82
N ALA A 91 -22.73 6.95 -20.74
CA ALA A 91 -21.77 7.55 -21.66
C ALA A 91 -20.68 8.36 -20.93
N ALA A 92 -21.05 9.10 -19.87
CA ALA A 92 -20.11 9.84 -19.04
C ALA A 92 -19.12 8.91 -18.33
N LEU A 93 -19.60 7.81 -17.74
CA LEU A 93 -18.75 6.80 -17.10
C LEU A 93 -17.81 6.12 -18.11
N ASP A 94 -18.33 5.73 -19.27
CA ASP A 94 -17.54 5.08 -20.33
C ASP A 94 -16.47 6.03 -20.90
N ALA A 95 -16.77 7.33 -21.05
CA ALA A 95 -15.82 8.33 -21.51
C ALA A 95 -14.73 8.61 -20.46
N ALA A 96 -15.10 8.78 -19.18
CA ALA A 96 -14.17 8.95 -18.08
C ALA A 96 -13.18 7.76 -17.97
N ALA A 97 -13.64 6.55 -18.23
CA ALA A 97 -12.80 5.35 -18.22
C ALA A 97 -11.76 5.32 -19.36
N LYS A 98 -12.04 5.95 -20.52
CA LYS A 98 -11.16 5.95 -21.71
C LYS A 98 -10.01 6.98 -21.62
N VAL A 99 -10.15 8.04 -20.82
CA VAL A 99 -9.17 9.15 -20.73
C VAL A 99 -7.95 8.80 -19.86
N VAL A 100 -7.96 7.66 -19.16
CA VAL A 100 -6.82 7.24 -18.36
C VAL A 100 -5.77 6.61 -19.27
N ALA A 101 -4.76 7.40 -19.69
CA ALA A 101 -3.51 6.87 -20.25
C ALA A 101 -3.05 5.67 -19.41
N PRO A 102 -2.51 4.58 -20.00
CA PRO A 102 -2.18 3.38 -19.24
C PRO A 102 -1.23 3.76 -18.10
N ARG A 103 -1.78 3.80 -16.89
CA ARG A 103 -1.01 4.13 -15.69
C ARG A 103 -0.18 2.92 -15.36
N ARG A 104 1.11 3.15 -15.12
CA ARG A 104 2.04 2.14 -14.62
C ARG A 104 1.39 1.39 -13.44
N PRO A 105 1.47 0.04 -13.39
CA PRO A 105 0.87 -0.70 -12.30
C PRO A 105 1.51 -0.32 -10.98
N ILE A 106 0.68 -0.14 -9.95
CA ILE A 106 1.11 0.12 -8.58
C ILE A 106 0.90 -1.16 -7.75
N PHE A 107 1.99 -1.72 -7.25
CA PHE A 107 1.99 -2.87 -6.36
C PHE A 107 2.10 -2.38 -4.92
N VAL A 108 0.99 -2.46 -4.19
CA VAL A 108 0.89 -2.05 -2.80
C VAL A 108 1.09 -3.28 -1.92
N PHE A 109 2.08 -3.25 -1.06
CA PHE A 109 2.41 -4.34 -0.15
C PHE A 109 2.14 -3.96 1.29
N SER A 110 1.37 -4.76 2.01
CA SER A 110 1.50 -4.86 3.47
C SER A 110 2.54 -5.93 3.79
N THR A 111 3.45 -5.66 4.73
CA THR A 111 4.49 -6.63 5.14
C THR A 111 3.88 -7.99 5.48
N PRO A 112 4.41 -9.10 4.93
CA PRO A 112 3.97 -10.45 5.28
C PRO A 112 4.11 -10.66 6.80
N PRO A 113 3.04 -11.05 7.50
CA PRO A 113 3.13 -11.42 8.90
C PRO A 113 3.83 -12.77 9.06
N THR A 114 4.53 -12.92 10.17
CA THR A 114 4.99 -14.22 10.65
C THR A 114 3.79 -15.08 11.05
N PRO A 115 3.63 -16.30 10.51
CA PRO A 115 2.53 -17.20 10.82
C PRO A 115 2.82 -18.00 12.10
N ASN A 116 2.95 -17.31 13.23
CA ASN A 116 3.12 -17.89 14.57
C ASN A 116 1.95 -17.56 15.51
N GLY A 117 0.91 -16.94 14.97
CA GLY A 117 -0.29 -16.46 15.65
C GLY A 117 -1.21 -15.77 14.64
N ASP A 118 -2.43 -15.46 15.06
CA ASP A 118 -3.37 -14.68 14.24
C ASP A 118 -3.06 -13.17 14.29
N LEU A 119 -3.77 -12.36 13.52
CA LEU A 119 -3.64 -10.90 13.55
C LEU A 119 -4.52 -10.27 14.64
N HIS A 120 -3.91 -9.45 15.49
CA HIS A 120 -4.62 -8.57 16.42
C HIS A 120 -4.82 -7.16 15.84
N LEU A 121 -5.65 -6.34 16.47
CA LEU A 121 -5.97 -4.98 15.99
C LEU A 121 -4.73 -4.10 15.77
N GLY A 122 -3.67 -4.25 16.54
CA GLY A 122 -2.41 -3.52 16.29
C GLY A 122 -1.73 -3.87 14.96
N HIS A 123 -1.84 -5.11 14.49
CA HIS A 123 -1.40 -5.48 13.13
C HIS A 123 -2.35 -4.88 12.11
N LEU A 124 -3.67 -5.09 12.29
CA LEU A 124 -4.69 -4.68 11.33
C LEU A 124 -4.73 -3.17 11.09
N SER A 125 -4.56 -2.35 12.14
CA SER A 125 -4.61 -0.89 12.04
C SER A 125 -3.43 -0.29 11.26
N GLY A 126 -2.26 -0.91 11.35
CA GLY A 126 -1.03 -0.39 10.77
C GLY A 126 -0.92 -0.62 9.27
N PRO A 127 -0.27 -1.72 8.83
CA PRO A 127 0.01 -1.95 7.42
C PRO A 127 -1.20 -2.42 6.60
N TYR A 128 -2.07 -3.27 7.14
CA TYR A 128 -3.10 -3.95 6.33
C TYR A 128 -4.26 -3.03 5.95
N LEU A 129 -4.89 -2.37 6.93
CA LEU A 129 -5.98 -1.43 6.64
C LEU A 129 -5.48 -0.25 5.79
N GLY A 130 -4.28 0.27 6.07
CA GLY A 130 -3.66 1.34 5.29
C GLY A 130 -3.46 0.95 3.82
N ALA A 131 -2.91 -0.24 3.57
CA ALA A 131 -2.70 -0.76 2.21
C ALA A 131 -4.02 -0.98 1.47
N ASP A 132 -5.04 -1.52 2.14
CA ASP A 132 -6.38 -1.73 1.57
C ASP A 132 -7.06 -0.41 1.18
N VAL A 133 -7.14 0.55 2.12
CA VAL A 133 -7.73 1.87 1.87
C VAL A 133 -7.00 2.59 0.74
N TYR A 134 -5.67 2.56 0.74
CA TYR A 134 -4.86 3.19 -0.31
C TYR A 134 -5.09 2.53 -1.69
N THR A 135 -5.15 1.21 -1.75
CA THR A 135 -5.40 0.47 -2.99
C THR A 135 -6.80 0.76 -3.53
N ARG A 136 -7.82 0.77 -2.67
CA ARG A 136 -9.20 1.12 -3.04
C ARG A 136 -9.28 2.56 -3.56
N PHE A 137 -8.63 3.51 -2.88
CA PHE A 137 -8.55 4.90 -3.34
C PHE A 137 -7.91 5.01 -4.73
N LEU A 138 -6.77 4.35 -4.97
CA LEU A 138 -6.11 4.34 -6.27
C LEU A 138 -7.02 3.77 -7.36
N ARG A 139 -7.70 2.65 -7.09
CA ARG A 139 -8.64 2.01 -8.02
C ARG A 139 -9.86 2.90 -8.31
N MET A 140 -10.40 3.59 -7.31
CA MET A 140 -11.47 4.59 -7.50
C MET A 140 -11.03 5.76 -8.39
N LYS A 141 -9.74 6.09 -8.42
CA LYS A 141 -9.16 7.09 -9.33
C LYS A 141 -8.77 6.51 -10.70
N GLY A 142 -9.16 5.27 -11.01
CA GLY A 142 -8.87 4.58 -12.26
C GLY A 142 -7.41 4.14 -12.40
N VAL A 143 -6.66 4.01 -11.29
CA VAL A 143 -5.27 3.51 -11.32
C VAL A 143 -5.28 1.99 -11.27
N GLU A 144 -4.45 1.34 -12.11
CA GLU A 144 -4.17 -0.09 -12.01
C GLU A 144 -3.32 -0.35 -10.75
N ALA A 145 -3.99 -0.67 -9.64
CA ALA A 145 -3.36 -0.92 -8.35
C ALA A 145 -3.82 -2.26 -7.77
N TYR A 146 -2.87 -2.96 -7.12
CA TYR A 146 -3.05 -4.28 -6.54
C TYR A 146 -2.48 -4.29 -5.12
N HIS A 147 -3.24 -4.84 -4.17
CA HIS A 147 -2.77 -5.10 -2.81
C HIS A 147 -2.24 -6.53 -2.72
N LEU A 148 -0.95 -6.68 -2.43
CA LEU A 148 -0.26 -7.95 -2.30
C LEU A 148 0.27 -8.12 -0.87
N THR A 149 0.25 -9.35 -0.36
CA THR A 149 0.93 -9.73 0.89
C THR A 149 1.21 -11.23 0.86
N GLY A 150 1.55 -11.84 1.98
CA GLY A 150 1.84 -13.27 2.05
C GLY A 150 1.89 -13.76 3.48
N SER A 151 2.59 -14.87 3.71
CA SER A 151 3.01 -15.30 5.05
C SER A 151 4.51 -15.54 5.06
N ASP A 152 5.17 -15.09 6.13
CA ASP A 152 6.60 -15.25 6.32
C ASP A 152 6.92 -16.62 6.96
N ASP A 153 6.74 -17.70 6.19
CA ASP A 153 6.68 -19.07 6.73
C ASP A 153 8.02 -19.55 7.32
N TYR A 154 9.15 -19.06 6.80
CA TYR A 154 10.50 -19.51 7.19
C TYR A 154 11.10 -18.73 8.37
N GLN A 155 10.34 -17.80 8.95
CA GLN A 155 10.77 -17.02 10.09
C GLN A 155 11.08 -17.89 11.34
N SER A 156 12.14 -17.54 12.07
CA SER A 156 12.61 -18.25 13.27
C SER A 156 11.53 -18.44 14.34
N TYR A 157 10.70 -17.42 14.54
CA TYR A 157 9.58 -17.44 15.47
C TYR A 157 8.51 -18.49 15.15
N VAL A 158 8.43 -18.99 13.91
CA VAL A 158 7.54 -20.11 13.54
C VAL A 158 8.08 -21.40 14.16
N ALA A 159 9.40 -21.61 14.14
CA ALA A 159 10.03 -22.78 14.77
C ALA A 159 9.84 -22.75 16.29
N THR A 160 10.11 -21.61 16.94
CA THR A 160 9.84 -21.44 18.38
C THR A 160 8.38 -21.72 18.73
N ARG A 161 7.44 -21.30 17.89
CA ARG A 161 6.02 -21.57 18.09
C ARG A 161 5.68 -23.06 17.91
N ALA A 162 6.30 -23.73 16.95
CA ALA A 162 6.12 -25.16 16.74
C ALA A 162 6.60 -25.99 17.92
N ASP A 163 7.73 -25.63 18.54
CA ASP A 163 8.20 -26.30 19.75
C ASP A 163 7.19 -26.13 20.90
N ALA A 164 6.66 -24.90 21.08
CA ALA A 164 5.65 -24.62 22.10
C ALA A 164 4.31 -25.35 21.85
N ASP A 165 3.95 -25.57 20.59
CA ASP A 165 2.72 -26.27 20.18
C ASP A 165 2.93 -27.79 20.03
N GLU A 166 4.11 -28.32 20.38
CA GLU A 166 4.49 -29.73 20.18
C GLU A 166 4.21 -30.22 18.74
N SER A 167 4.54 -29.37 17.76
CA SER A 167 4.21 -29.51 16.35
C SER A 167 5.45 -29.33 15.46
N THR A 168 5.27 -29.38 14.15
CA THR A 168 6.34 -29.09 13.18
C THR A 168 6.19 -27.67 12.64
N PRO A 169 7.28 -26.92 12.36
CA PRO A 169 7.21 -25.56 11.81
C PRO A 169 6.30 -25.44 10.57
N ALA A 170 6.38 -26.42 9.65
CA ALA A 170 5.53 -26.47 8.46
C ALA A 170 4.02 -26.55 8.76
N LYS A 171 3.62 -27.25 9.84
CA LYS A 171 2.20 -27.33 10.26
C LYS A 171 1.76 -26.02 10.88
N VAL A 172 2.59 -25.41 11.73
CA VAL A 172 2.33 -24.11 12.37
C VAL A 172 2.20 -23.01 11.32
N ALA A 173 3.15 -22.91 10.39
CA ALA A 173 3.10 -21.95 9.30
C ALA A 173 1.80 -22.05 8.49
N ARG A 174 1.45 -23.25 8.02
CA ARG A 174 0.21 -23.46 7.24
C ARG A 174 -1.05 -23.14 8.03
N HIS A 175 -1.09 -23.51 9.31
CA HIS A 175 -2.24 -23.25 10.16
C HIS A 175 -2.46 -21.75 10.34
N TYR A 176 -1.45 -21.01 10.81
CA TYR A 176 -1.58 -19.59 11.08
C TYR A 176 -1.63 -18.74 9.81
N ALA A 177 -0.96 -19.12 8.71
CA ALA A 177 -1.14 -18.46 7.42
C ALA A 177 -2.61 -18.50 6.96
N ASN A 178 -3.31 -19.63 7.19
CA ASN A 178 -4.74 -19.72 6.90
C ASN A 178 -5.60 -18.89 7.88
N GLU A 179 -5.26 -18.84 9.17
CA GLU A 179 -5.94 -17.94 10.12
C GLU A 179 -5.77 -16.47 9.70
N ILE A 180 -4.54 -16.03 9.43
CA ILE A 180 -4.20 -14.69 8.95
C ILE A 180 -5.05 -14.33 7.72
N ARG A 181 -5.08 -15.21 6.70
CA ARG A 181 -5.86 -14.97 5.48
C ARG A 181 -7.36 -14.85 5.78
N THR A 182 -7.87 -15.66 6.70
CA THR A 182 -9.27 -15.61 7.13
C THR A 182 -9.57 -14.29 7.85
N THR A 183 -8.69 -13.85 8.74
CA THR A 183 -8.82 -12.58 9.46
C THR A 183 -8.74 -11.36 8.54
N LEU A 184 -7.87 -11.38 7.53
CA LEU A 184 -7.84 -10.32 6.51
C LEU A 184 -9.15 -10.28 5.69
N ALA A 185 -9.72 -11.44 5.35
CA ALA A 185 -11.03 -11.48 4.69
C ALA A 185 -12.16 -10.97 5.61
N LEU A 186 -12.12 -11.28 6.92
CA LEU A 186 -13.06 -10.73 7.91
C LEU A 186 -12.94 -9.21 8.07
N LEU A 187 -11.76 -8.63 7.83
CA LEU A 187 -11.53 -7.18 7.80
C LEU A 187 -12.05 -6.53 6.51
N ASP A 188 -12.61 -7.29 5.58
CA ASP A 188 -12.92 -6.84 4.21
C ASP A 188 -11.68 -6.23 3.52
N CYS A 189 -10.54 -6.88 3.67
CA CYS A 189 -9.31 -6.50 3.00
C CYS A 189 -9.21 -7.22 1.64
N GLU A 190 -9.15 -6.46 0.54
CA GLU A 190 -9.09 -7.02 -0.81
C GLU A 190 -7.64 -7.35 -1.20
N VAL A 191 -7.12 -8.46 -0.69
CA VAL A 191 -5.79 -8.98 -1.07
C VAL A 191 -5.87 -9.65 -2.44
N HIS A 192 -5.21 -9.04 -3.43
CA HIS A 192 -5.19 -9.50 -4.82
C HIS A 192 -4.22 -10.68 -5.04
N SER A 193 -3.16 -10.75 -4.23
CA SER A 193 -2.26 -11.91 -4.19
C SER A 193 -1.75 -12.12 -2.77
N PHE A 194 -1.97 -13.33 -2.25
CA PHE A 194 -1.43 -13.80 -0.98
C PHE A 194 -0.42 -14.91 -1.27
N LEU A 195 0.87 -14.64 -1.05
CA LEU A 195 1.97 -15.59 -1.30
C LEU A 195 2.34 -16.35 -0.02
N PRO A 196 1.99 -17.64 0.12
CA PRO A 196 2.66 -18.51 1.09
C PRO A 196 4.05 -18.87 0.56
N THR A 197 5.09 -18.74 1.39
CA THR A 197 6.47 -19.03 0.97
C THR A 197 6.80 -20.53 1.05
N LEU A 198 6.08 -21.28 1.88
CA LEU A 198 6.27 -22.71 2.07
C LEU A 198 5.56 -23.56 1.00
N GLY A 199 6.33 -24.43 0.34
CA GLY A 199 5.80 -25.46 -0.56
C GLY A 199 5.58 -25.01 -2.01
N ASP A 200 6.17 -23.89 -2.42
CA ASP A 200 6.29 -23.48 -3.81
C ASP A 200 7.74 -23.72 -4.30
N ASP A 201 7.94 -24.77 -5.10
CA ASP A 201 9.26 -25.12 -5.62
C ASP A 201 9.83 -24.02 -6.54
N ALA A 202 8.99 -23.34 -7.31
CA ALA A 202 9.42 -22.25 -8.19
C ALA A 202 9.84 -21.01 -7.39
N TYR A 203 9.22 -20.78 -6.22
CA TYR A 203 9.67 -19.78 -5.26
C TYR A 203 11.06 -20.14 -4.71
N ALA A 204 11.24 -21.38 -4.25
CA ALA A 204 12.52 -21.84 -3.71
C ALA A 204 13.66 -21.75 -4.75
N GLU A 205 13.39 -22.15 -6.00
CA GLU A 205 14.34 -22.02 -7.12
C GLU A 205 14.70 -20.56 -7.42
N PHE A 206 13.70 -19.67 -7.43
CA PHE A 206 13.91 -18.24 -7.62
C PHE A 206 14.77 -17.64 -6.50
N GLN A 207 14.47 -17.97 -5.25
CA GLN A 207 15.23 -17.53 -4.09
C GLN A 207 16.68 -18.03 -4.13
N ALA A 208 16.91 -19.30 -4.48
CA ALA A 208 18.25 -19.84 -4.66
C ALA A 208 19.03 -19.11 -5.77
N ALA A 209 18.37 -18.76 -6.88
CA ALA A 209 18.98 -17.98 -7.96
C ALA A 209 19.38 -16.56 -7.51
N CYS A 210 18.47 -15.83 -6.86
CA CYS A 210 18.75 -14.50 -6.30
C CYS A 210 19.86 -14.56 -5.26
N PHE A 211 19.85 -15.56 -4.39
CA PHE A 211 20.88 -15.75 -3.36
C PHE A 211 22.25 -16.03 -3.97
N ARG A 212 22.36 -16.91 -4.98
CA ARG A 212 23.62 -17.11 -5.72
C ARG A 212 24.13 -15.82 -6.34
N SER A 213 23.25 -15.01 -6.93
CA SER A 213 23.62 -13.70 -7.47
C SER A 213 24.13 -12.76 -6.38
N LEU A 214 23.44 -12.72 -5.23
CA LEU A 214 23.85 -11.92 -4.07
C LEU A 214 25.23 -12.35 -3.54
N LEU A 215 25.51 -13.64 -3.44
CA LEU A 215 26.83 -14.15 -3.02
C LEU A 215 27.95 -13.80 -4.01
N SER A 216 27.64 -13.49 -5.27
CA SER A 216 28.62 -13.06 -6.27
C SER A 216 28.92 -11.55 -6.22
N SER A 217 28.16 -10.79 -5.43
CA SER A 217 28.38 -9.36 -5.23
C SER A 217 29.67 -9.08 -4.47
N THR A 218 30.35 -7.99 -4.84
CA THR A 218 31.49 -7.46 -4.08
C THR A 218 31.09 -6.87 -2.72
N ALA A 219 29.80 -6.73 -2.44
CA ALA A 219 29.29 -6.28 -1.16
C ALA A 219 29.12 -7.43 -0.14
N VAL A 220 29.20 -8.69 -0.57
CA VAL A 220 29.01 -9.85 0.30
C VAL A 220 30.32 -10.59 0.50
N ASP A 221 30.69 -10.83 1.76
CA ASP A 221 31.89 -11.59 2.12
C ASP A 221 31.50 -12.82 2.95
N LEU A 222 32.25 -13.91 2.79
CA LEU A 222 32.20 -15.05 3.71
C LEU A 222 33.11 -14.76 4.91
N ARG A 223 32.53 -14.59 6.10
CA ARG A 223 33.25 -14.12 7.30
C ARG A 223 33.07 -15.08 8.47
N GLN A 224 34.15 -15.27 9.23
CA GLN A 224 34.07 -15.91 10.54
C GLN A 224 33.68 -14.83 11.57
N SER A 225 32.43 -14.82 11.99
CA SER A 225 31.87 -13.72 12.77
C SER A 225 31.40 -14.14 14.16
N PRO A 226 31.42 -13.24 15.15
CA PRO A 226 30.91 -13.53 16.48
C PRO A 226 29.44 -13.97 16.47
N ALA A 227 29.14 -14.93 17.34
CA ALA A 227 27.82 -15.49 17.53
C ALA A 227 27.61 -15.83 19.00
N LEU A 228 26.36 -15.88 19.45
CA LEU A 228 26.02 -16.32 20.79
C LEU A 228 25.59 -17.79 20.76
N PHE A 229 25.97 -18.50 21.81
CA PHE A 229 25.54 -19.86 22.07
C PHE A 229 25.03 -19.97 23.50
N ASP A 230 24.06 -20.85 23.72
CA ASP A 230 23.59 -21.16 25.04
C ASP A 230 24.69 -21.92 25.82
N ALA A 231 24.95 -21.50 27.07
CA ALA A 231 26.05 -22.06 27.86
C ALA A 231 25.81 -23.51 28.32
N VAL A 232 24.56 -23.98 28.33
CA VAL A 232 24.18 -25.29 28.87
C VAL A 232 23.97 -26.30 27.74
N THR A 233 23.20 -25.92 26.73
CA THR A 233 22.84 -26.78 25.59
C THR A 233 23.89 -26.74 24.48
N GLY A 234 24.62 -25.62 24.35
CA GLY A 234 25.54 -25.38 23.24
C GLY A 234 24.84 -24.91 21.96
N ASP A 235 23.52 -24.67 22.01
CA ASP A 235 22.73 -24.28 20.85
C ASP A 235 23.09 -22.87 20.37
N TYR A 236 23.09 -22.68 19.05
CA TYR A 236 23.29 -21.37 18.44
C TYR A 236 22.08 -20.48 18.71
N LEU A 237 22.31 -19.32 19.33
CA LEU A 237 21.24 -18.40 19.72
C LEU A 237 20.97 -17.37 18.62
N TYR A 238 19.72 -17.34 18.17
CA TYR A 238 19.29 -16.49 17.07
C TYR A 238 17.89 -15.92 17.32
N GLU A 239 17.72 -14.63 17.03
CA GLU A 239 16.45 -13.89 17.12
C GLU A 239 15.57 -14.21 18.35
N PRO A 240 14.52 -15.08 18.31
CA PRO A 240 13.69 -15.35 19.46
C PRO A 240 14.45 -16.01 20.63
N ASP A 241 15.59 -16.64 20.38
CA ASP A 241 16.33 -17.42 21.38
C ASP A 241 17.12 -16.54 22.35
N VAL A 242 17.32 -15.26 22.02
CA VAL A 242 18.09 -14.31 22.82
C VAL A 242 17.35 -13.00 23.03
N SER A 243 17.47 -12.47 24.25
CA SER A 243 17.00 -11.14 24.60
C SER A 243 18.09 -10.35 25.32
N GLY A 244 18.00 -9.02 25.30
CA GLY A 244 18.97 -8.16 25.94
C GLY A 244 18.57 -6.70 25.85
N LEU A 245 19.57 -5.82 25.92
CA LEU A 245 19.42 -4.38 25.77
C LEU A 245 20.06 -3.92 24.46
N CYS A 246 19.35 -3.04 23.76
CA CYS A 246 19.78 -2.47 22.50
C CYS A 246 21.11 -1.73 22.66
N PRO A 247 22.10 -1.97 21.78
CA PRO A 247 23.40 -1.31 21.86
C PRO A 247 23.32 0.20 21.60
N ASP A 248 22.27 0.70 20.95
CA ASP A 248 22.11 2.14 20.69
C ASP A 248 21.38 2.86 21.81
N CYS A 249 20.15 2.44 22.13
CA CYS A 249 19.27 3.19 23.03
C CYS A 249 19.15 2.58 24.43
N GLY A 250 19.67 1.36 24.65
CA GLY A 250 19.55 0.64 25.92
C GLY A 250 18.15 0.08 26.22
N GLY A 251 17.18 0.24 25.32
CA GLY A 251 15.84 -0.35 25.44
C GLY A 251 15.89 -1.89 25.33
N SER A 252 14.88 -2.56 25.91
CA SER A 252 14.77 -4.02 25.79
C SER A 252 14.56 -4.43 24.33
N THR A 253 15.27 -5.46 23.89
CA THR A 253 15.19 -5.97 22.51
C THR A 253 15.53 -7.46 22.45
N SER A 254 15.12 -8.11 21.36
CA SER A 254 15.73 -9.37 20.89
C SER A 254 16.82 -9.09 19.86
N GLY A 255 17.53 -10.15 19.45
CA GLY A 255 18.43 -10.09 18.32
C GLY A 255 17.65 -9.78 17.05
N ASN A 256 18.15 -8.85 16.23
CA ASN A 256 17.71 -8.43 14.89
C ASN A 256 17.40 -6.92 14.78
N ILE A 257 16.32 -6.44 15.40
CA ILE A 257 15.93 -5.02 15.36
C ILE A 257 15.37 -4.56 16.71
N CYS A 258 15.71 -3.34 17.08
CA CYS A 258 15.16 -2.71 18.27
C CYS A 258 13.83 -2.02 17.95
N GLU A 259 12.74 -2.51 18.53
CA GLU A 259 11.40 -1.94 18.32
C GLU A 259 11.23 -0.52 18.91
N GLU A 260 12.14 -0.05 19.78
CA GLU A 260 12.04 1.31 20.34
C GLU A 260 12.70 2.36 19.44
N CYS A 261 13.91 2.09 18.95
CA CYS A 261 14.69 3.05 18.16
C CYS A 261 14.82 2.69 16.67
N GLY A 262 14.34 1.51 16.26
CA GLY A 262 14.33 1.04 14.87
C GLY A 262 15.71 0.65 14.35
N SER A 263 16.73 0.74 15.19
CA SER A 263 18.10 0.37 14.82
C SER A 263 18.23 -1.15 14.70
N PRO A 264 18.87 -1.66 13.63
CA PRO A 264 19.27 -3.06 13.56
C PRO A 264 20.33 -3.35 14.62
N ASN A 265 20.35 -4.59 15.09
CA ASN A 265 21.32 -5.13 16.02
C ASN A 265 21.65 -6.58 15.63
N LEU A 266 22.84 -7.04 15.98
CA LEU A 266 23.25 -8.42 15.82
C LEU A 266 23.11 -9.14 17.16
N CYS A 267 22.77 -10.43 17.15
CA CYS A 267 22.55 -11.18 18.39
C CYS A 267 23.72 -11.05 19.39
N HIS A 268 24.97 -11.00 18.90
CA HIS A 268 26.17 -10.89 19.73
C HIS A 268 26.49 -9.47 20.24
N ASP A 269 25.87 -8.43 19.70
CA ASP A 269 26.10 -7.04 20.14
C ASP A 269 25.12 -6.59 21.25
N LEU A 270 24.14 -7.44 21.57
CA LEU A 270 23.19 -7.21 22.64
C LEU A 270 23.90 -7.09 23.99
N ARG A 271 23.61 -5.99 24.70
CA ARG A 271 24.12 -5.81 26.06
C ARG A 271 23.29 -6.64 27.03
N ALA A 272 23.95 -7.25 28.01
CA ALA A 272 23.31 -8.11 29.01
C ALA A 272 22.43 -9.20 28.36
N ALA A 273 22.96 -9.84 27.31
CA ALA A 273 22.27 -10.91 26.59
C ALA A 273 21.88 -12.04 27.54
N ARG A 274 20.68 -12.59 27.32
CA ARG A 274 20.09 -13.71 28.05
C ARG A 274 19.53 -14.71 27.07
N SER A 275 19.92 -15.97 27.24
CA SER A 275 19.30 -17.10 26.56
C SER A 275 17.85 -17.25 27.02
N ARG A 276 16.97 -17.71 26.12
CA ARG A 276 15.63 -18.18 26.48
C ARG A 276 15.60 -19.67 26.85
N HIS A 277 16.67 -20.42 26.54
CA HIS A 277 16.74 -21.86 26.79
C HIS A 277 17.28 -22.20 28.18
N SER A 278 18.19 -21.37 28.72
CA SER A 278 18.80 -21.59 30.03
C SER A 278 18.95 -20.30 30.83
N ALA A 279 19.20 -20.44 32.14
CA ALA A 279 19.38 -19.31 33.06
C ALA A 279 20.80 -18.70 32.98
N GLU A 280 21.75 -19.41 32.38
CA GLU A 280 23.15 -19.00 32.29
C GLU A 280 23.34 -17.92 31.22
N ALA A 281 24.36 -17.07 31.41
CA ALA A 281 24.70 -16.07 30.41
C ALA A 281 25.20 -16.74 29.13
N PRO A 282 24.75 -16.31 27.93
CA PRO A 282 25.27 -16.81 26.66
C PRO A 282 26.79 -16.71 26.54
N VAL A 283 27.40 -17.69 25.88
CA VAL A 283 28.82 -17.68 25.54
C VAL A 283 29.04 -17.14 24.13
N VAL A 284 30.11 -16.37 23.95
CA VAL A 284 30.50 -15.85 22.64
C VAL A 284 31.35 -16.91 21.93
N GLY A 285 30.90 -17.35 20.76
CA GLY A 285 31.64 -18.20 19.84
C GLY A 285 31.80 -17.52 18.48
N SER A 286 32.01 -18.32 17.44
CA SER A 286 32.08 -17.82 16.06
C SER A 286 31.44 -18.78 15.07
N VAL A 287 30.85 -18.22 14.02
CA VAL A 287 30.22 -18.97 12.92
C VAL A 287 30.68 -18.37 11.60
N LEU A 288 31.02 -19.23 10.64
CA LEU A 288 31.31 -18.83 9.27
C LEU A 288 29.98 -18.51 8.56
N ARG A 289 29.75 -17.28 8.10
CA ARG A 289 28.49 -16.88 7.44
C ARG A 289 28.74 -15.93 6.28
N ALA A 290 27.83 -15.92 5.31
CA ALA A 290 27.82 -14.86 4.32
C ALA A 290 27.25 -13.59 4.98
N GLU A 291 27.93 -12.47 4.80
CA GLU A 291 27.52 -11.18 5.37
C GLU A 291 27.59 -10.08 4.31
N LEU A 292 26.52 -9.30 4.22
CA LEU A 292 26.46 -8.09 3.42
C LEU A 292 27.13 -6.94 4.20
N ALA A 293 28.24 -6.46 3.66
CA ALA A 293 28.93 -5.27 4.13
C ALA A 293 28.12 -4.02 3.73
N LEU A 294 27.20 -3.60 4.62
CA LEU A 294 26.18 -2.59 4.30
C LEU A 294 26.80 -1.23 3.97
N GLU A 295 27.97 -0.93 4.52
CA GLU A 295 28.71 0.30 4.24
C GLU A 295 29.10 0.44 2.78
N ARG A 296 29.33 -0.68 2.07
CA ARG A 296 29.59 -0.70 0.62
C ARG A 296 28.34 -0.32 -0.19
N CYS A 297 27.15 -0.40 0.42
CA CYS A 297 25.87 -0.11 -0.20
C CYS A 297 25.34 1.31 0.11
N TYR A 298 25.98 2.06 1.03
CA TYR A 298 25.44 3.34 1.54
C TYR A 298 25.17 4.38 0.45
N ASP A 299 26.01 4.49 -0.58
CA ASP A 299 25.78 5.47 -1.65
C ASP A 299 24.55 5.13 -2.50
N ASN A 300 24.28 3.84 -2.72
CA ASN A 300 23.07 3.41 -3.40
C ASN A 300 21.83 3.65 -2.53
N ILE A 301 21.91 3.30 -1.24
CA ILE A 301 20.82 3.54 -0.28
C ILE A 301 20.50 5.04 -0.20
N ASP A 302 21.49 5.92 -0.08
CA ASP A 302 21.29 7.37 -0.01
C ASP A 302 20.57 7.91 -1.25
N ARG A 303 21.00 7.46 -2.44
CA ARG A 303 20.37 7.84 -3.71
C ARG A 303 18.92 7.36 -3.76
N HIS A 304 18.66 6.12 -3.37
CA HIS A 304 17.33 5.54 -3.33
C HIS A 304 16.40 6.29 -2.38
N LEU A 305 16.84 6.55 -1.15
CA LEU A 305 16.05 7.25 -0.15
C LEU A 305 15.66 8.66 -0.62
N LYS A 306 16.60 9.41 -1.20
CA LYS A 306 16.34 10.75 -1.78
C LYS A 306 15.30 10.71 -2.90
N ALA A 307 15.33 9.68 -3.76
CA ALA A 307 14.36 9.50 -4.85
C ALA A 307 13.00 8.95 -4.38
N SER A 308 12.97 8.23 -3.27
CA SER A 308 11.77 7.62 -2.71
C SER A 308 10.86 8.63 -2.00
N GLY A 309 11.40 9.77 -1.54
CA GLY A 309 10.71 10.67 -0.63
C GLY A 309 10.48 10.05 0.75
N ALA A 310 11.45 9.25 1.23
CA ALA A 310 11.35 8.50 2.47
C ALA A 310 11.00 9.42 3.67
N PRO A 311 10.16 8.95 4.61
CA PRO A 311 9.89 9.65 5.85
C PRO A 311 11.16 10.07 6.60
N VAL A 312 11.10 11.22 7.28
CA VAL A 312 12.23 11.78 8.05
C VAL A 312 12.81 10.76 9.04
N ARG A 313 11.97 9.91 9.64
CA ARG A 313 12.40 8.88 10.58
C ARG A 313 13.30 7.80 9.94
N ILE A 314 13.04 7.44 8.68
CA ILE A 314 13.90 6.52 7.92
C ILE A 314 15.23 7.22 7.57
N MET A 315 15.19 8.50 7.21
CA MET A 315 16.39 9.29 6.94
C MET A 315 17.28 9.41 8.18
N ASP A 316 16.69 9.62 9.36
CA ASP A 316 17.41 9.64 10.64
C ASP A 316 18.03 8.27 10.97
N LEU A 317 17.27 7.19 10.81
CA LEU A 317 17.79 5.82 11.00
C LEU A 317 19.03 5.57 10.11
N PHE A 318 18.97 5.96 8.83
CA PHE A 318 20.11 5.84 7.93
C PHE A 318 21.29 6.70 8.37
N ALA A 319 21.05 7.95 8.78
CA ALA A 319 22.10 8.84 9.27
C ALA A 319 22.80 8.27 10.51
N ARG A 320 22.06 7.69 11.46
CA ARG A 320 22.61 7.01 12.64
C ARG A 320 23.41 5.77 12.26
N LEU A 321 22.92 4.97 11.30
CA LEU A 321 23.66 3.79 10.83
C LEU A 321 24.98 4.16 10.14
N ARG A 322 25.00 5.21 9.33
CA ARG A 322 26.25 5.71 8.71
C ARG A 322 27.33 6.09 9.73
N GLN A 323 26.94 6.50 10.94
CA GLN A 323 27.88 6.85 12.01
C GLN A 323 28.51 5.63 12.67
N ARG A 324 27.90 4.43 12.56
CA ARG A 324 28.46 3.20 13.14
C ARG A 324 29.73 2.70 12.43
N GLY A 325 29.99 3.17 11.21
CA GLY A 325 31.12 2.71 10.40
C GLY A 325 30.82 1.36 9.73
N ASP A 326 31.71 0.38 9.91
CA ASP A 326 31.55 -0.98 9.40
C ASP A 326 30.37 -1.67 10.12
N PHE A 327 29.34 -1.99 9.36
CA PHE A 327 28.18 -2.72 9.85
C PHE A 327 27.81 -3.77 8.81
N SER A 328 28.19 -5.01 9.09
CA SER A 328 27.93 -6.14 8.22
C SER A 328 26.74 -6.94 8.73
N VAL A 329 25.84 -7.30 7.82
CA VAL A 329 24.57 -7.95 8.12
C VAL A 329 24.64 -9.39 7.63
N PRO A 330 24.47 -10.40 8.50
CA PRO A 330 24.41 -11.79 8.05
C PRO A 330 23.27 -11.99 7.07
N VAL A 331 23.54 -12.65 5.94
CA VAL A 331 22.51 -13.07 4.98
C VAL A 331 22.22 -14.58 5.06
N THR A 332 22.93 -15.29 5.94
CA THR A 332 22.69 -16.69 6.29
C THR A 332 22.82 -16.92 7.78
N HIS A 333 22.27 -18.01 8.29
CA HIS A 333 22.49 -18.47 9.65
C HIS A 333 22.35 -20.00 9.77
N PRO A 334 22.99 -20.63 10.77
CA PRO A 334 22.73 -22.02 11.12
C PRO A 334 21.27 -22.21 11.57
N SER A 335 20.55 -23.11 10.90
CA SER A 335 19.18 -23.49 11.24
C SER A 335 18.79 -24.74 10.42
N GLU A 336 17.83 -25.50 10.93
CA GLU A 336 17.14 -26.56 10.17
C GLU A 336 15.83 -26.05 9.52
N TRP A 337 15.36 -24.87 9.91
CA TRP A 337 14.14 -24.23 9.38
C TRP A 337 14.49 -23.01 8.53
N GLY A 338 14.20 -23.10 7.23
CA GLY A 338 14.48 -22.05 6.26
C GLY A 338 14.78 -22.60 4.87
N LEU A 339 14.96 -21.71 3.88
CA LEU A 339 15.46 -22.12 2.56
C LEU A 339 16.96 -22.40 2.64
N PRO A 340 17.47 -23.53 2.12
CA PRO A 340 18.90 -23.85 2.18
C PRO A 340 19.78 -22.77 1.54
N ALA A 341 20.84 -22.38 2.25
CA ALA A 341 21.88 -21.51 1.70
C ALA A 341 22.86 -22.33 0.85
N GLU A 342 22.66 -22.33 -0.47
CA GLU A 342 23.51 -23.09 -1.39
C GLU A 342 24.99 -22.72 -1.23
N GLY A 343 25.85 -23.73 -1.07
CA GLY A 343 27.29 -23.55 -0.80
C GLY A 343 27.67 -23.39 0.68
N LEU A 344 26.70 -23.31 1.60
CA LEU A 344 26.93 -23.21 3.05
C LEU A 344 26.15 -24.31 3.80
N PRO A 345 26.72 -25.53 3.91
CA PRO A 345 26.04 -26.66 4.55
C PRO A 345 25.60 -26.36 5.98
N GLY A 346 24.38 -26.77 6.33
CA GLY A 346 23.80 -26.55 7.66
C GLY A 346 23.33 -25.12 7.93
N GLN A 347 23.28 -24.28 6.90
CA GLN A 347 22.73 -22.92 6.99
C GLN A 347 21.56 -22.72 6.04
N VAL A 348 20.71 -21.78 6.43
CA VAL A 348 19.59 -21.30 5.63
C VAL A 348 19.80 -19.84 5.27
N ILE A 349 19.15 -19.41 4.19
CA ILE A 349 19.04 -18.01 3.80
C ILE A 349 18.32 -17.27 4.92
N TRP A 350 18.86 -16.13 5.32
CA TRP A 350 18.18 -15.26 6.26
C TRP A 350 16.87 -14.75 5.66
N VAL A 351 15.81 -14.83 6.44
CA VAL A 351 14.44 -14.58 5.99
C VAL A 351 14.20 -13.15 5.47
N TRP A 352 14.95 -12.15 5.94
CA TRP A 352 14.77 -10.76 5.48
C TRP A 352 15.27 -10.54 4.05
N PRO A 353 16.48 -10.99 3.65
CA PRO A 353 16.86 -11.07 2.24
C PRO A 353 15.88 -11.89 1.39
N GLU A 354 15.42 -13.04 1.89
CA GLU A 354 14.41 -13.85 1.20
C GLU A 354 13.13 -13.03 0.95
N MET A 355 12.58 -12.37 1.98
CA MET A 355 11.36 -11.58 1.91
C MET A 355 11.45 -10.47 0.86
N ALA A 356 12.61 -9.85 0.70
CA ALA A 356 12.85 -8.85 -0.34
C ALA A 356 12.55 -9.42 -1.73
N PHE A 357 13.21 -10.51 -2.09
CA PHE A 357 12.97 -11.16 -3.38
C PHE A 357 11.54 -11.73 -3.46
N GLY A 358 10.96 -12.12 -2.32
CA GLY A 358 9.59 -12.60 -2.24
C GLY A 358 8.55 -11.55 -2.66
N PHE A 359 8.79 -10.26 -2.41
CA PHE A 359 7.93 -9.21 -2.95
C PHE A 359 7.90 -9.21 -4.48
N LEU A 360 9.06 -9.37 -5.13
CA LEU A 360 9.14 -9.42 -6.59
C LEU A 360 8.50 -10.70 -7.14
N TYR A 361 8.73 -11.84 -6.49
CA TYR A 361 8.09 -13.09 -6.87
C TYR A 361 6.57 -13.03 -6.73
N ASN A 362 6.04 -12.32 -5.73
CA ASN A 362 4.61 -12.13 -5.56
C ASN A 362 3.99 -11.31 -6.72
N ILE A 363 4.72 -10.34 -7.29
CA ILE A 363 4.29 -9.63 -8.52
C ILE A 363 4.17 -10.64 -9.68
N GLN A 364 5.14 -11.55 -9.82
CA GLN A 364 5.09 -12.61 -10.83
C GLN A 364 3.97 -13.64 -10.56
N ALA A 365 3.68 -13.96 -9.29
CA ALA A 365 2.55 -14.81 -8.90
C ALA A 365 1.23 -14.15 -9.30
N LEU A 366 1.06 -12.86 -9.00
CA LEU A 366 -0.09 -12.07 -9.45
C LEU A 366 -0.19 -12.02 -10.98
N ALA A 367 0.93 -11.89 -11.68
CA ALA A 367 0.97 -11.86 -13.14
C ALA A 367 0.33 -13.11 -13.76
N ARG A 368 0.62 -14.29 -13.17
CA ARG A 368 0.01 -15.57 -13.57
C ARG A 368 -1.52 -15.56 -13.41
N LEU A 369 -2.02 -14.97 -12.33
CA LEU A 369 -3.47 -14.84 -12.08
C LEU A 369 -4.15 -13.91 -13.09
N LEU A 370 -3.45 -12.86 -13.53
CA LEU A 370 -3.97 -11.83 -14.43
C LEU A 370 -3.68 -12.09 -15.93
N GLY A 371 -2.94 -13.16 -16.27
CA GLY A 371 -2.46 -13.39 -17.63
C GLY A 371 -1.49 -12.32 -18.13
N ARG A 372 -0.69 -11.72 -17.23
CA ARG A 372 0.34 -10.72 -17.52
C ARG A 372 1.72 -11.37 -17.58
N ASP A 373 2.65 -10.70 -18.25
CA ASP A 373 4.07 -11.11 -18.35
C ASP A 373 4.95 -10.25 -17.45
N TRP A 374 4.70 -10.28 -16.14
CA TRP A 374 5.58 -9.67 -15.15
C TRP A 374 6.52 -10.73 -14.57
N ASN A 375 7.82 -10.51 -14.71
CA ASN A 375 8.85 -11.47 -14.34
C ASN A 375 9.72 -10.91 -13.20
N ALA A 376 9.78 -11.63 -12.07
CA ALA A 376 10.53 -11.23 -10.89
C ALA A 376 12.06 -11.23 -11.12
N ALA A 377 12.55 -12.06 -12.05
CA ALA A 377 13.96 -12.12 -12.42
C ALA A 377 14.38 -10.97 -13.35
N MET A 378 13.42 -10.24 -13.93
CA MET A 378 13.64 -9.10 -14.82
C MET A 378 12.68 -7.96 -14.44
N PRO A 379 12.80 -7.39 -13.22
CA PRO A 379 11.88 -6.37 -12.75
C PRO A 379 11.95 -5.11 -13.62
N SER A 380 10.80 -4.51 -13.90
CA SER A 380 10.70 -3.35 -14.80
C SER A 380 10.82 -2.02 -14.04
N ASN A 381 11.46 -1.04 -14.68
CA ASN A 381 11.50 0.35 -14.20
C ASN A 381 10.13 1.06 -14.25
N ASP A 382 9.13 0.41 -14.85
CA ASP A 382 7.74 0.89 -14.83
C ASP A 382 6.98 0.44 -13.58
N TRP A 383 7.47 -0.56 -12.84
CA TRP A 383 6.81 -0.98 -11.59
C TRP A 383 6.92 0.13 -10.54
N GLN A 384 5.78 0.46 -9.94
CA GLN A 384 5.74 1.29 -8.73
C GLN A 384 5.40 0.40 -7.55
N ILE A 385 6.23 0.43 -6.52
CA ILE A 385 6.06 -0.40 -5.32
C ILE A 385 5.79 0.52 -4.14
N VAL A 386 4.79 0.18 -3.33
CA VAL A 386 4.44 0.91 -2.12
C VAL A 386 4.44 -0.06 -0.96
N HIS A 387 5.34 0.12 0.01
CA HIS A 387 5.39 -0.72 1.21
C HIS A 387 4.69 -0.04 2.38
N PHE A 388 3.74 -0.75 2.97
CA PHE A 388 3.08 -0.45 4.24
C PHE A 388 3.63 -1.37 5.33
N PHE A 389 4.24 -0.80 6.37
CA PHE A 389 4.89 -1.55 7.45
C PHE A 389 4.96 -0.75 8.75
N GLY A 390 5.08 -1.46 9.88
CA GLY A 390 5.39 -0.84 11.17
C GLY A 390 6.82 -0.31 11.20
N PHE A 391 7.07 0.77 11.93
CA PHE A 391 8.40 1.41 11.95
C PHE A 391 9.55 0.48 12.33
N ASP A 392 9.29 -0.54 13.14
CA ASP A 392 10.22 -1.60 13.51
C ASP A 392 10.76 -2.41 12.32
N ASN A 393 10.16 -2.26 11.14
CA ASN A 393 10.61 -2.88 9.89
C ASN A 393 11.37 -1.92 8.95
N SER A 394 11.61 -0.67 9.39
CA SER A 394 12.20 0.39 8.56
C SER A 394 13.57 0.05 8.00
N PHE A 395 14.40 -0.62 8.80
CA PHE A 395 15.72 -1.04 8.34
C PHE A 395 15.62 -1.96 7.12
N TYR A 396 14.77 -2.99 7.17
CA TYR A 396 14.68 -3.96 6.08
C TYR A 396 14.12 -3.31 4.82
N HIS A 397 12.93 -2.72 4.93
CA HIS A 397 12.21 -2.17 3.78
C HIS A 397 12.96 -1.03 3.10
N ALA A 398 13.57 -0.13 3.87
CA ALA A 398 14.11 1.11 3.33
C ALA A 398 15.62 1.09 3.10
N LEU A 399 16.37 0.19 3.75
CA LEU A 399 17.83 0.13 3.68
C LEU A 399 18.32 -1.20 3.11
N LEU A 400 17.92 -2.33 3.70
CA LEU A 400 18.39 -3.65 3.27
C LEU A 400 17.89 -4.02 1.88
N TYR A 401 16.59 -3.92 1.62
CA TYR A 401 16.01 -4.38 0.34
C TYR A 401 16.56 -3.58 -0.85
N PRO A 402 16.59 -2.24 -0.83
CA PRO A 402 17.20 -1.48 -1.92
C PRO A 402 18.69 -1.77 -2.12
N ALA A 403 19.41 -2.11 -1.04
CA ALA A 403 20.81 -2.53 -1.14
C ALA A 403 20.92 -3.85 -1.91
N ILE A 404 20.26 -4.91 -1.46
CA ILE A 404 20.36 -6.22 -2.11
C ILE A 404 19.72 -6.26 -3.50
N TYR A 405 18.71 -5.43 -3.77
CA TYR A 405 18.19 -5.29 -5.13
C TYR A 405 19.22 -4.72 -6.09
N ALA A 406 20.03 -3.74 -5.67
CA ALA A 406 21.08 -3.18 -6.52
C ALA A 406 22.21 -4.17 -6.81
N GLU A 407 22.49 -5.06 -5.85
CA GLU A 407 23.51 -6.12 -6.01
C GLU A 407 23.04 -7.27 -6.92
N VAL A 408 21.73 -7.55 -6.97
CA VAL A 408 21.17 -8.66 -7.76
C VAL A 408 20.63 -8.20 -9.12
N PHE A 409 20.04 -7.00 -9.20
CA PHE A 409 19.34 -6.50 -10.38
C PHE A 409 19.97 -5.20 -10.89
N SER A 410 21.19 -5.29 -11.42
CA SER A 410 21.98 -4.13 -11.88
C SER A 410 21.31 -3.28 -12.99
N HIS A 411 20.30 -3.80 -13.68
CA HIS A 411 19.53 -3.12 -14.72
C HIS A 411 18.30 -2.36 -14.19
N TRP A 412 17.94 -2.55 -12.92
CA TRP A 412 16.69 -2.07 -12.34
C TRP A 412 16.95 -0.96 -11.31
N THR A 413 16.16 0.11 -11.40
CA THR A 413 16.13 1.19 -10.40
C THR A 413 14.74 1.20 -9.76
N PRO A 414 14.57 0.56 -8.59
CA PRO A 414 13.27 0.37 -7.98
C PRO A 414 12.61 1.69 -7.59
N ARG A 415 11.34 1.88 -7.99
CA ARG A 415 10.53 3.01 -7.54
C ARG A 415 9.68 2.59 -6.35
N ILE A 416 10.26 2.75 -5.15
CA ILE A 416 9.62 2.36 -3.90
C ILE A 416 9.14 3.61 -3.15
N ARG A 417 7.93 3.52 -2.58
CA ARG A 417 7.39 4.46 -1.58
C ARG A 417 7.16 3.73 -0.27
N TYR A 418 7.27 4.44 0.84
CA TYR A 418 7.17 3.88 2.18
C TYR A 418 6.06 4.57 2.97
N HIS A 419 5.09 3.78 3.43
CA HIS A 419 4.09 4.19 4.41
C HIS A 419 4.37 3.47 5.72
N VAL A 420 4.86 4.25 6.68
CA VAL A 420 5.26 3.74 7.99
C VAL A 420 4.20 4.10 9.01
N ASN A 421 3.93 3.19 9.95
CA ASN A 421 3.10 3.48 11.11
C ASN A 421 3.85 3.20 12.42
N GLU A 422 3.49 3.92 13.47
CA GLU A 422 3.87 3.61 14.85
C GLU A 422 3.08 2.41 15.40
N PHE A 423 3.43 1.98 16.61
CA PHE A 423 2.66 0.96 17.31
C PHE A 423 1.30 1.51 17.76
N TYR A 424 0.26 0.71 17.51
CA TYR A 424 -1.04 0.90 18.11
C TYR A 424 -1.05 0.22 19.48
N LEU A 425 -1.45 0.95 20.52
CA LEU A 425 -1.50 0.46 21.89
C LEU A 425 -2.89 -0.09 22.23
N LEU A 426 -2.96 -0.96 23.23
CA LEU A 426 -4.19 -1.46 23.85
C LEU A 426 -4.19 -1.06 25.32
N ASP A 427 -5.16 -0.24 25.72
CA ASP A 427 -5.28 0.27 27.10
C ASP A 427 -3.98 0.89 27.65
N GLY A 428 -3.26 1.63 26.78
CA GLY A 428 -2.01 2.32 27.09
C GLY A 428 -0.76 1.43 27.06
N GLN A 429 -0.90 0.13 26.74
CA GLN A 429 0.19 -0.83 26.71
C GLN A 429 0.37 -1.47 25.32
N LYS A 430 1.57 -1.96 25.02
CA LYS A 430 1.81 -2.68 23.76
C LYS A 430 1.01 -3.98 23.74
N PHE A 431 0.41 -4.30 22.58
CA PHE A 431 -0.20 -5.61 22.32
C PHE A 431 0.82 -6.72 22.61
N SER A 432 0.37 -7.81 23.21
CA SER A 432 1.23 -8.93 23.57
C SER A 432 0.50 -10.25 23.52
N THR A 433 0.82 -11.05 22.51
CA THR A 433 0.34 -12.42 22.35
C THR A 433 0.71 -13.29 23.54
N SER A 434 1.96 -13.23 24.00
CA SER A 434 2.45 -14.05 25.11
C SER A 434 1.79 -13.74 26.46
N ARG A 435 1.35 -12.50 26.69
CA ARG A 435 0.60 -12.11 27.89
C ARG A 435 -0.91 -12.19 27.74
N GLY A 436 -1.41 -12.60 26.57
CA GLY A 436 -2.85 -12.56 26.26
C GLY A 436 -3.44 -11.15 26.25
N HIS A 437 -2.60 -10.10 26.15
CA HIS A 437 -3.04 -8.70 26.09
C HIS A 437 -3.21 -8.28 24.63
N ALA A 438 -4.27 -8.79 24.00
CA ALA A 438 -4.58 -8.52 22.61
C ALA A 438 -6.10 -8.60 22.37
N VAL A 439 -6.55 -7.88 21.35
CA VAL A 439 -7.89 -8.05 20.75
C VAL A 439 -7.66 -8.64 19.37
N TRP A 440 -8.05 -9.90 19.19
CA TRP A 440 -7.83 -10.61 17.93
C TRP A 440 -8.85 -10.19 16.88
N GLY A 441 -8.43 -10.09 15.61
CA GLY A 441 -9.31 -9.71 14.53
C GLY A 441 -10.52 -10.65 14.43
N LYS A 442 -10.30 -11.97 14.51
CA LYS A 442 -11.37 -12.98 14.48
C LYS A 442 -12.40 -12.89 15.60
N GLU A 443 -12.08 -12.21 16.71
CA GLU A 443 -13.00 -12.07 17.85
C GLU A 443 -13.95 -10.87 17.72
N ILE A 444 -13.50 -9.81 17.04
CA ILE A 444 -14.23 -8.55 16.95
C ILE A 444 -14.80 -8.27 15.55
N LEU A 445 -14.24 -8.89 14.51
CA LEU A 445 -14.68 -8.72 13.13
C LEU A 445 -15.80 -9.70 12.78
N GLY A 446 -16.81 -9.17 12.10
CA GLY A 446 -17.91 -9.92 11.55
C GLY A 446 -18.80 -9.03 10.69
N PRO A 447 -19.83 -9.59 10.04
CA PRO A 447 -20.66 -8.86 9.07
C PRO A 447 -21.33 -7.59 9.61
N LYS A 448 -21.49 -7.47 10.93
CA LYS A 448 -22.11 -6.30 11.58
C LYS A 448 -21.10 -5.30 12.16
N THR A 449 -19.84 -5.69 12.28
CA THR A 449 -18.82 -4.93 13.02
C THR A 449 -17.65 -4.48 12.13
N VAL A 450 -17.46 -5.10 10.97
CA VAL A 450 -16.31 -4.82 10.10
C VAL A 450 -16.19 -3.34 9.74
N ASP A 451 -17.27 -2.69 9.30
CA ASP A 451 -17.23 -1.28 8.88
C ASP A 451 -16.93 -0.33 10.03
N ILE A 452 -17.53 -0.56 11.21
CA ILE A 452 -17.27 0.29 12.37
C ILE A 452 -15.84 0.10 12.91
N VAL A 453 -15.33 -1.13 12.89
CA VAL A 453 -13.93 -1.40 13.26
C VAL A 453 -13.00 -0.74 12.26
N ARG A 454 -13.22 -0.90 10.96
CA ARG A 454 -12.43 -0.23 9.90
C ARG A 454 -12.46 1.29 10.06
N LEU A 455 -13.63 1.89 10.29
CA LEU A 455 -13.77 3.32 10.52
C LEU A 455 -12.95 3.77 11.75
N HIS A 456 -13.09 3.06 12.88
CA HIS A 456 -12.37 3.39 14.10
C HIS A 456 -10.85 3.27 13.93
N LEU A 457 -10.39 2.18 13.33
CA LEU A 457 -8.97 1.96 13.06
C LEU A 457 -8.42 2.99 12.06
N GLY A 458 -9.20 3.39 11.05
CA GLY A 458 -8.83 4.42 10.09
C GLY A 458 -8.69 5.80 10.76
N LEU A 459 -9.62 6.16 11.65
CA LEU A 459 -9.58 7.43 12.40
C LEU A 459 -8.46 7.49 13.44
N THR A 460 -8.04 6.34 13.96
CA THR A 460 -7.05 6.25 15.06
C THR A 460 -5.75 5.60 14.62
N ARG A 461 -5.51 5.49 13.31
CA ARG A 461 -4.31 4.84 12.77
C ARG A 461 -3.05 5.55 13.27
N PRO A 462 -2.03 4.82 13.75
CA PRO A 462 -0.82 5.42 14.30
C PRO A 462 0.14 5.90 13.19
N GLU A 463 -0.18 6.98 12.46
CA GLU A 463 0.61 7.38 11.27
C GLU A 463 1.93 8.09 11.59
N GLY A 464 1.91 8.99 12.59
CA GLY A 464 3.10 9.76 13.00
C GLY A 464 3.45 9.61 14.48
N GLU A 465 2.51 9.13 15.29
CA GLU A 465 2.69 8.89 16.72
C GLU A 465 1.94 7.62 17.14
N ARG A 466 2.32 7.07 18.30
CA ARG A 466 1.62 5.94 18.90
C ARG A 466 0.22 6.38 19.31
N THR A 467 -0.79 5.70 18.80
CA THR A 467 -2.20 5.88 19.19
C THR A 467 -2.67 4.69 20.01
N ASN A 468 -3.88 4.75 20.55
CA ASN A 468 -4.38 3.76 21.50
C ASN A 468 -5.80 3.31 21.19
N PHE A 469 -6.02 2.01 21.25
CA PHE A 469 -7.32 1.37 21.23
C PHE A 469 -7.87 1.19 22.65
N THR A 470 -9.17 1.45 22.81
CA THR A 470 -9.98 0.92 23.90
C THR A 470 -11.36 0.53 23.35
N LEU A 471 -12.01 -0.47 23.96
CA LEU A 471 -13.37 -0.85 23.58
C LEU A 471 -14.36 0.32 23.75
N ASP A 472 -14.16 1.17 24.75
CA ASP A 472 -15.01 2.35 24.95
C ASP A 472 -14.78 3.44 23.90
N ALA A 473 -13.58 3.55 23.34
CA ALA A 473 -13.32 4.43 22.19
C ALA A 473 -14.05 3.91 20.94
N LEU A 474 -14.00 2.60 20.67
CA LEU A 474 -14.75 1.98 19.57
C LEU A 474 -16.27 2.21 19.70
N ARG A 475 -16.83 1.98 20.90
CA ARG A 475 -18.26 2.22 21.18
C ARG A 475 -18.66 3.68 20.98
N ARG A 476 -17.77 4.63 21.31
CA ARG A 476 -18.00 6.05 21.05
C ARG A 476 -17.99 6.35 19.55
N THR A 477 -17.05 5.82 18.78
CA THR A 477 -17.06 5.94 17.31
C THR A 477 -18.37 5.40 16.73
N GLU A 478 -18.84 4.26 17.22
CA GLU A 478 -20.11 3.65 16.77
C GLU A 478 -21.30 4.57 17.04
N LYS A 479 -21.45 5.04 18.27
CA LYS A 479 -22.60 5.85 18.66
C LYS A 479 -22.56 7.26 18.06
N GLU A 480 -21.41 7.92 18.13
CA GLU A 480 -21.31 9.36 17.88
C GLU A 480 -21.07 9.71 16.42
N ILE A 481 -20.40 8.83 15.65
CA ILE A 481 -20.06 9.04 14.25
C ILE A 481 -20.93 8.16 13.36
N PHE A 482 -20.89 6.84 13.56
CA PHE A 482 -21.58 5.92 12.66
C PHE A 482 -23.10 6.05 12.78
N GLN A 483 -23.66 5.93 13.99
CA GLN A 483 -25.11 6.00 14.19
C GLN A 483 -25.64 7.42 14.10
N ARG A 484 -25.09 8.35 14.88
CA ARG A 484 -25.63 9.71 15.01
C ARG A 484 -25.41 10.59 13.77
N ILE A 485 -24.32 10.41 13.03
CA ILE A 485 -24.03 11.24 11.85
C ILE A 485 -24.44 10.49 10.59
N TRP A 486 -23.80 9.37 10.29
CA TRP A 486 -23.97 8.71 8.99
C TRP A 486 -25.33 8.03 8.83
N LEU A 487 -25.71 7.14 9.76
CA LEU A 487 -26.99 6.43 9.65
C LEU A 487 -28.18 7.39 9.77
N ASN A 488 -28.14 8.32 10.72
CA ASN A 488 -29.21 9.31 10.87
C ASN A 488 -29.40 10.15 9.59
N TRP A 489 -28.32 10.65 9.00
CA TRP A 489 -28.39 11.44 7.77
C TRP A 489 -28.91 10.62 6.59
N LEU A 490 -28.47 9.36 6.43
CA LEU A 490 -28.96 8.48 5.37
C LEU A 490 -30.44 8.11 5.55
N ASP A 491 -30.87 7.84 6.78
CA ASP A 491 -32.26 7.52 7.09
C ASP A 491 -33.18 8.72 6.88
N GLU A 492 -32.74 9.92 7.24
CA GLU A 492 -33.45 11.18 6.95
C GLU A 492 -33.58 11.39 5.44
N LEU A 493 -32.47 11.27 4.69
CA LEU A 493 -32.47 11.43 3.24
C LEU A 493 -33.39 10.41 2.54
N ASP A 494 -33.33 9.14 2.95
CA ASP A 494 -34.20 8.08 2.39
C ASP A 494 -35.69 8.33 2.70
N GLN A 495 -36.00 8.82 3.91
CA GLN A 495 -37.37 9.18 4.28
C GLN A 495 -37.89 10.36 3.48
N GLU A 496 -37.10 11.42 3.31
CA GLU A 496 -37.47 12.59 2.51
C GLU A 496 -37.72 12.19 1.05
N ILE A 497 -36.82 11.41 0.44
CA ILE A 497 -36.99 10.92 -0.94
C ILE A 497 -38.27 10.07 -1.08
N LYS A 498 -38.60 9.24 -0.09
CA LYS A 498 -39.82 8.41 -0.11
C LYS A 498 -41.09 9.23 0.07
N GLN A 499 -41.10 10.17 1.01
CA GLN A 499 -42.30 10.93 1.37
C GLN A 499 -42.62 12.01 0.33
N ASP A 500 -41.61 12.76 -0.08
CA ASP A 500 -41.80 13.95 -0.90
C ASP A 500 -41.68 13.66 -2.40
N PHE A 501 -41.00 12.57 -2.76
CA PHE A 501 -40.67 12.24 -4.15
C PHE A 501 -40.99 10.80 -4.58
N ASP A 502 -41.84 10.07 -3.83
CA ASP A 502 -42.28 8.70 -4.15
C ASP A 502 -41.10 7.73 -4.42
N GLY A 503 -40.00 7.91 -3.68
CA GLY A 503 -38.80 7.08 -3.82
C GLY A 503 -37.96 7.40 -5.06
N ARG A 504 -38.22 8.51 -5.76
CA ARG A 504 -37.48 8.93 -6.95
C ARG A 504 -36.59 10.11 -6.62
N VAL A 505 -35.34 10.07 -7.08
CA VAL A 505 -34.43 11.21 -6.96
C VAL A 505 -35.03 12.39 -7.74
N PRO A 506 -35.28 13.54 -7.10
CA PRO A 506 -35.86 14.70 -7.80
C PRO A 506 -34.90 15.32 -8.80
N ASP A 507 -35.45 16.05 -9.77
CA ASP A 507 -34.67 16.95 -10.62
C ASP A 507 -34.04 18.04 -9.74
N ALA A 508 -32.79 18.41 -10.04
CA ALA A 508 -32.05 19.40 -9.28
C ALA A 508 -32.60 20.83 -9.49
N GLY A 509 -33.39 21.05 -10.56
CA GLY A 509 -34.03 22.33 -10.85
C GLY A 509 -33.03 23.48 -11.02
N ASP A 510 -33.49 24.71 -10.76
CA ASP A 510 -32.63 25.91 -10.82
C ASP A 510 -31.76 26.03 -9.56
N TRP A 511 -30.43 25.93 -9.72
CA TRP A 511 -29.50 26.01 -8.60
C TRP A 511 -29.37 27.43 -8.06
N ALA A 512 -29.59 27.60 -6.75
CA ALA A 512 -29.28 28.82 -6.02
C ALA A 512 -27.75 28.96 -5.83
N PRO A 513 -27.25 30.17 -5.51
CA PRO A 513 -25.82 30.37 -5.21
C PRO A 513 -25.28 29.41 -4.14
N ALA A 514 -26.08 29.10 -3.11
CA ALA A 514 -25.68 28.18 -2.04
C ALA A 514 -25.48 26.74 -2.53
N ASP A 515 -26.26 26.29 -3.51
CA ASP A 515 -26.14 24.93 -4.09
C ASP A 515 -24.86 24.82 -4.92
N ARG A 516 -24.55 25.88 -5.68
CA ARG A 516 -23.29 25.97 -6.44
C ARG A 516 -22.08 26.02 -5.51
N ASP A 517 -22.16 26.81 -4.44
CA ASP A 517 -21.10 26.87 -3.42
C ASP A 517 -20.91 25.50 -2.76
N PHE A 518 -22.02 24.83 -2.41
CA PHE A 518 -21.97 23.48 -1.84
C PHE A 518 -21.34 22.47 -2.79
N PHE A 519 -21.76 22.43 -4.04
CA PHE A 519 -21.21 21.54 -5.06
C PHE A 519 -19.73 21.82 -5.33
N THR A 520 -19.35 23.11 -5.43
CA THR A 520 -17.95 23.52 -5.61
C THR A 520 -17.08 23.03 -4.45
N ARG A 521 -17.58 23.07 -3.20
CA ARG A 521 -16.85 22.50 -2.05
C ARG A 521 -16.70 20.98 -2.15
N ILE A 522 -17.65 20.27 -2.75
CA ILE A 522 -17.55 18.82 -2.97
C ILE A 522 -16.56 18.51 -4.08
N GLU A 523 -16.47 19.31 -5.14
CA GLU A 523 -15.52 19.05 -6.24
C GLU A 523 -14.07 19.43 -5.91
N ILE A 524 -13.86 20.43 -5.05
CA ILE A 524 -12.52 20.87 -4.63
C ILE A 524 -11.87 19.90 -3.63
N HIS A 525 -12.66 19.08 -2.93
CA HIS A 525 -12.21 18.12 -1.93
C HIS A 525 -12.30 16.67 -2.43
#